data_AF-A0A1R0LIG2-F1
#
_entry.id   AF-A0A1R0LIG2-F1
#
_cell.length_a   1.000
_cell.length_b   1.000
_cell.length_c   1.000
_cell.angle_alpha   90.00
_cell.angle_beta   90.00
_cell.angle_gamma   90.00
#
_symmetry.space_group_name_H-M   'P 1'
#
loop_
_entity.id
_entity.type
_entity.pdbx_description
1 polymer ?
#
loop_
_entity_poly.entity_id
_entity_poly.type
_entity_poly.pdbx_seq_one_letter_code
_entity_poly.pdbx_strand_id
1 'polypeptide(L)'
;MGLAEQADKLIEWGNTATEGAFGLLKGHQEGKQAQQQQDHEMRMGSFNEFLRERQHSRTMELVRLASSKGVKTAAIRAGLDVVTTSVNALAADIVNQREYERNRKLISASQQAAEDLEWHRALVQVALHDALRTRELELANSPFSHTPEAVREHVVEATGDGRKPVLLIAPFYHEGAVTADNGPRFVVAVRQAWLTSHWHGDLEPMAGLIDRPLHRLDVDVRTVQQVLHDLPVVLVYGQAQEGGRIWPSLAAWNILPGTDCTSLHMNFPPMPLTAAGDPAEAQDIGDRLGRMFSLAAGNLGDWFHLLRHERAPRMHILLAAGEDSERALASTSAADSYDFLAATGRLDTHLAYAHQARILAEGGLTDLARRMARTALAELASLPLDDGTRHLAALRELLGVFGLLGDVQYTAEAEALREAAAQRRLDQLHGWEGRR
;
A
#
# COMPACT_ATOMS: atom_id res chain seq x y z
N MET A 1 -0.93 2.82 31.08
CA MET A 1 -1.01 1.51 30.40
C MET A 1 -1.11 1.80 28.91
N GLY A 2 -0.10 1.40 28.14
CA GLY A 2 -0.12 1.55 26.69
C GLY A 2 -1.09 0.55 26.06
N LEU A 3 -1.65 0.87 24.88
CA LEU A 3 -2.55 -0.01 24.15
C LEU A 3 -1.97 -1.41 23.89
N ALA A 4 -0.65 -1.54 23.78
CA ALA A 4 0.05 -2.83 23.70
C ALA A 4 -0.12 -3.69 24.96
N GLU A 5 -0.07 -3.08 26.14
CA GLU A 5 -0.24 -3.78 27.43
C GLU A 5 -1.69 -4.22 27.67
N GLN A 6 -2.66 -3.55 27.05
CA GLN A 6 -4.06 -3.96 27.06
C GLN A 6 -4.33 -5.09 26.05
N ALA A 7 -3.67 -5.08 24.89
CA ALA A 7 -3.76 -6.16 23.92
C ALA A 7 -3.16 -7.47 24.45
N ASP A 8 -1.98 -7.42 25.09
CA ASP A 8 -1.35 -8.60 25.69
C ASP A 8 -2.22 -9.20 26.80
N LYS A 9 -2.86 -8.37 27.64
CA LYS A 9 -3.79 -8.85 28.68
C LYS A 9 -5.05 -9.47 28.11
N LEU A 10 -5.56 -9.00 26.96
CA LEU A 10 -6.71 -9.59 26.29
C LEU A 10 -6.38 -10.93 25.62
N ILE A 11 -5.16 -11.07 25.07
CA ILE A 11 -4.65 -12.33 24.52
C ILE A 11 -4.45 -13.35 25.65
N GLU A 12 -3.85 -12.94 26.77
CA GLU A 12 -3.64 -13.79 27.95
C GLU A 12 -4.98 -14.29 28.52
N TRP A 13 -6.00 -13.42 28.60
CA TRP A 13 -7.36 -13.80 29.02
C TRP A 13 -8.06 -14.75 28.03
N GLY A 14 -7.88 -14.52 26.73
CA GLY A 14 -8.41 -15.41 25.68
C GLY A 14 -7.82 -16.82 25.77
N ASN A 15 -6.52 -16.92 26.03
CA ASN A 15 -5.81 -18.19 26.18
C ASN A 15 -6.22 -18.93 27.48
N THR A 16 -6.39 -18.22 28.60
CA THR A 16 -6.86 -18.86 29.85
C THR A 16 -8.32 -19.32 29.77
N ALA A 17 -9.19 -18.58 29.07
CA ALA A 17 -10.57 -18.98 28.87
C ALA A 17 -10.70 -20.21 27.95
N THR A 18 -9.87 -20.31 26.92
CA THR A 18 -9.83 -21.48 26.01
C THR A 18 -9.24 -22.71 26.70
N GLU A 19 -8.17 -22.58 27.48
CA GLU A 19 -7.63 -23.68 28.28
C GLU A 19 -8.63 -24.21 29.33
N GLY A 20 -9.39 -23.32 29.97
CA GLY A 20 -10.46 -23.69 30.91
C GLY A 20 -11.61 -24.44 30.23
N ALA A 21 -12.03 -24.02 29.04
CA ALA A 21 -13.07 -24.69 28.27
C ALA A 21 -12.62 -26.07 27.77
N PHE A 22 -11.35 -26.21 27.33
CA PHE A 22 -10.76 -27.49 26.93
C PHE A 22 -10.64 -28.47 28.11
N GLY A 23 -10.26 -27.98 29.30
CA GLY A 23 -10.19 -28.79 30.51
C GLY A 23 -11.55 -29.38 30.91
N LEU A 24 -12.64 -28.60 30.80
CA LEU A 24 -13.99 -29.04 31.11
C LEU A 24 -14.52 -30.08 30.09
N LEU A 25 -14.25 -29.89 28.80
CA LEU A 25 -14.63 -30.84 27.76
C LEU A 25 -13.89 -32.18 27.90
N LYS A 26 -12.58 -32.14 28.20
CA LYS A 26 -11.77 -33.33 28.43
C LYS A 26 -12.24 -34.11 29.65
N GLY A 27 -12.50 -33.44 30.78
CA GLY A 27 -13.04 -34.08 31.98
C GLY A 27 -14.42 -34.71 31.77
N HIS A 28 -15.27 -34.12 30.92
CA HIS A 28 -16.59 -34.66 30.62
C HIS A 28 -16.53 -35.90 29.69
N GLN A 29 -15.56 -35.95 28.77
CA GLN A 29 -15.30 -37.15 27.96
C GLN A 29 -14.70 -38.30 28.79
N GLU A 30 -13.71 -38.01 29.65
CA GLU A 30 -13.08 -39.02 30.51
C GLU A 30 -14.09 -39.63 31.49
N GLY A 31 -14.99 -38.82 32.07
CA GLY A 31 -16.07 -39.30 32.92
C GLY A 31 -17.06 -40.24 32.20
N LYS A 32 -17.41 -39.93 30.94
CA LYS A 32 -18.29 -40.80 30.14
C LYS A 32 -17.63 -42.12 29.75
N GLN A 33 -16.32 -42.13 29.46
CA GLN A 33 -15.58 -43.36 29.18
C GLN A 33 -15.44 -44.25 30.42
N ALA A 34 -15.14 -43.67 31.59
CA ALA A 34 -15.06 -44.42 32.85
C ALA A 34 -16.40 -45.08 33.21
N GLN A 35 -17.52 -44.36 33.05
CA GLN A 35 -18.87 -44.90 33.30
C GLN A 35 -19.21 -46.05 32.35
N GLN A 36 -18.89 -45.93 31.06
CA GLN A 36 -19.13 -46.99 30.07
C GLN A 36 -18.28 -48.24 30.32
N GLN A 37 -17.05 -48.06 30.81
CA GLN A 37 -16.15 -49.16 31.14
C GLN A 37 -16.64 -49.92 32.38
N GLN A 38 -17.13 -49.20 33.39
CA GLN A 38 -17.70 -49.79 34.61
C GLN A 38 -19.01 -50.55 34.33
N ASP A 39 -19.89 -50.02 33.48
CA ASP A 39 -21.12 -50.71 33.05
C ASP A 39 -20.82 -51.97 32.22
N HIS A 40 -19.74 -51.95 31.42
CA HIS A 40 -19.30 -53.11 30.66
C HIS A 40 -18.76 -54.22 31.57
N GLU A 41 -17.95 -53.88 32.58
CA GLU A 41 -17.41 -54.83 33.56
C GLU A 41 -18.52 -55.48 34.40
N MET A 42 -19.53 -54.72 34.85
CA MET A 42 -20.68 -55.28 35.56
C MET A 42 -21.49 -56.27 34.71
N ARG A 43 -21.69 -55.97 33.41
CA ARG A 43 -22.39 -56.89 32.50
C ARG A 43 -21.60 -58.17 32.24
N MET A 44 -20.27 -58.07 32.10
CA MET A 44 -19.40 -59.24 31.90
C MET A 44 -19.28 -60.10 33.18
N GLY A 45 -19.31 -59.50 34.36
CA GLY A 45 -19.35 -60.20 35.64
C GLY A 45 -20.60 -61.09 35.78
N SER A 46 -21.78 -60.51 35.56
CA SER A 46 -23.07 -61.23 35.61
C SER A 46 -23.17 -62.34 34.55
N PHE A 47 -22.64 -62.11 33.35
CA PHE A 47 -22.65 -63.13 32.29
C PHE A 47 -21.74 -64.32 32.62
N ASN A 48 -20.55 -64.08 33.20
CA ASN A 48 -19.64 -65.15 33.61
C ASN A 48 -20.20 -65.99 34.76
N GLU A 49 -20.95 -65.38 35.67
CA GLU A 49 -21.61 -66.08 36.77
C GLU A 49 -22.74 -66.99 36.24
N PHE A 50 -23.56 -66.48 35.31
CA PHE A 50 -24.58 -67.27 34.61
C PHE A 50 -23.99 -68.47 33.85
N LEU A 51 -22.85 -68.30 33.17
CA LEU A 51 -22.17 -69.40 32.48
C LEU A 51 -21.63 -70.47 33.44
N ARG A 52 -21.09 -70.07 34.60
CA ARG A 52 -20.64 -71.02 35.64
C ARG A 52 -21.81 -71.83 36.20
N GLU A 53 -22.92 -71.18 36.49
CA GLU A 53 -24.11 -71.82 37.06
C GLU A 53 -24.72 -72.83 36.06
N ARG A 54 -24.75 -72.47 34.77
CA ARG A 54 -25.25 -73.34 33.70
C ARG A 54 -24.31 -74.50 33.38
N GLN A 55 -22.99 -74.30 33.44
CA GLN A 55 -22.02 -75.39 33.32
C GLN A 55 -22.13 -76.35 34.51
N HIS A 56 -22.29 -75.83 35.74
CA HIS A 56 -22.44 -76.67 36.92
C HIS A 56 -23.69 -77.56 36.85
N SER A 57 -24.82 -76.97 36.43
CA SER A 57 -26.09 -77.70 36.26
C SER A 57 -26.00 -78.80 35.18
N ARG A 58 -25.37 -78.52 34.04
CA ARG A 58 -25.15 -79.52 32.97
C ARG A 58 -24.14 -80.61 33.35
N THR A 59 -23.11 -80.27 34.12
CA THR A 59 -22.13 -81.26 34.59
C THR A 59 -22.77 -82.22 35.56
N MET A 60 -23.66 -81.73 36.44
CA MET A 60 -24.45 -82.56 37.35
C MET A 60 -25.44 -83.47 36.61
N GLU A 61 -26.02 -83.01 35.51
CA GLU A 61 -26.92 -83.81 34.67
C GLU A 61 -26.18 -84.93 33.92
N LEU A 62 -24.97 -84.66 33.42
CA LEU A 62 -24.10 -85.66 32.77
C LEU A 62 -23.56 -86.70 33.76
N VAL A 63 -23.22 -86.31 34.99
CA VAL A 63 -22.82 -87.24 36.07
C VAL A 63 -23.99 -88.16 36.47
N ARG A 64 -25.22 -87.63 36.46
CA ARG A 64 -26.43 -88.39 36.75
C ARG A 64 -26.74 -89.42 35.66
N LEU A 65 -26.53 -89.07 34.39
CA LEU A 65 -26.70 -89.98 33.24
C LEU A 65 -25.59 -91.05 33.16
N ALA A 66 -24.36 -90.75 33.58
CA ALA A 66 -23.24 -91.70 33.59
C ALA A 66 -23.37 -92.79 34.68
N SER A 67 -24.26 -92.61 35.67
CA SER A 67 -24.45 -93.53 36.80
C SER A 67 -25.43 -94.69 36.52
N SER A 68 -26.09 -94.73 35.35
CA SER A 68 -26.96 -95.84 34.96
C SER A 68 -26.21 -96.84 34.05
N LYS A 69 -26.05 -98.08 34.52
CA LYS A 69 -25.36 -99.14 33.79
C LYS A 69 -26.10 -99.49 32.49
N GLY A 70 -25.44 -99.29 31.34
CA GLY A 70 -25.65 -100.18 30.19
C GLY A 70 -26.12 -99.58 28.85
N VAL A 71 -25.63 -98.42 28.39
CA VAL A 71 -25.76 -98.02 26.97
C VAL A 71 -24.49 -97.30 26.50
N LYS A 72 -23.45 -98.04 26.10
CA LYS A 72 -22.10 -97.47 25.86
C LYS A 72 -21.84 -96.94 24.44
N THR A 73 -22.76 -97.01 23.49
CA THR A 73 -22.49 -96.57 22.09
C THR A 73 -23.51 -95.57 21.54
N ALA A 74 -24.82 -95.74 21.80
CA ALA A 74 -25.84 -94.78 21.36
C ALA A 74 -25.80 -93.46 22.15
N ALA A 75 -25.56 -93.53 23.46
CA ALA A 75 -25.43 -92.35 24.32
C ALA A 75 -24.17 -91.54 24.00
N ILE A 76 -23.08 -92.19 23.56
CA ILE A 76 -21.85 -91.52 23.13
C ILE A 76 -22.06 -90.79 21.80
N ARG A 77 -22.76 -91.39 20.82
CA ARG A 77 -23.05 -90.73 19.53
C ARG A 77 -24.03 -89.56 19.70
N ALA A 78 -25.11 -89.74 20.48
CA ALA A 78 -26.02 -88.65 20.81
C ALA A 78 -25.32 -87.52 21.60
N GLY A 79 -24.43 -87.88 22.54
CA GLY A 79 -23.58 -86.92 23.22
C GLY A 79 -22.63 -86.19 22.27
N LEU A 80 -22.06 -86.89 21.28
CA LEU A 80 -21.18 -86.30 20.27
C LEU A 80 -21.95 -85.35 19.35
N ASP A 81 -23.14 -85.69 18.88
CA ASP A 81 -23.97 -84.81 18.04
C ASP A 81 -24.40 -83.54 18.81
N VAL A 82 -24.72 -83.67 20.09
CA VAL A 82 -25.02 -82.54 20.97
C VAL A 82 -23.79 -81.64 21.19
N VAL A 83 -22.61 -82.25 21.37
CA VAL A 83 -21.34 -81.51 21.48
C VAL A 83 -21.02 -80.82 20.16
N THR A 84 -21.18 -81.48 19.02
CA THR A 84 -20.89 -80.92 17.70
C THR A 84 -21.83 -79.77 17.37
N THR A 85 -23.13 -79.91 17.69
CA THR A 85 -24.11 -78.83 17.53
C THR A 85 -23.81 -77.65 18.46
N SER A 86 -23.40 -77.93 19.70
CA SER A 86 -23.00 -76.88 20.67
C SER A 86 -21.71 -76.17 20.25
N VAL A 87 -20.74 -76.90 19.69
CA VAL A 87 -19.48 -76.35 19.16
C VAL A 87 -19.74 -75.51 17.92
N ASN A 88 -20.61 -75.96 17.00
CA ASN A 88 -20.98 -75.19 15.81
C ASN A 88 -21.78 -73.93 16.16
N ALA A 89 -22.68 -74.01 17.14
CA ALA A 89 -23.40 -72.84 17.66
C ALA A 89 -22.44 -71.85 18.33
N LEU A 90 -21.48 -72.33 19.13
CA LEU A 90 -20.44 -71.50 19.74
C LEU A 90 -19.50 -70.89 18.68
N ALA A 91 -19.15 -71.63 17.65
CA ALA A 91 -18.32 -71.13 16.54
C ALA A 91 -19.04 -70.04 15.75
N ALA A 92 -20.34 -70.22 15.47
CA ALA A 92 -21.16 -69.19 14.84
C ALA A 92 -21.31 -67.94 15.72
N ASP A 93 -21.47 -68.11 17.02
CA ASP A 93 -21.55 -67.00 17.99
C ASP A 93 -20.22 -66.22 18.06
N ILE A 94 -19.08 -66.91 18.06
CA ILE A 94 -17.74 -66.29 18.01
C ILE A 94 -17.53 -65.52 16.70
N VAL A 95 -17.99 -66.05 15.56
CA VAL A 95 -17.90 -65.36 14.26
C VAL A 95 -18.78 -64.11 14.27
N ASN A 96 -20.03 -64.22 14.73
CA ASN A 96 -20.95 -63.09 14.86
C ASN A 96 -20.42 -62.02 15.82
N GLN A 97 -19.81 -62.43 16.94
CA GLN A 97 -19.21 -61.52 17.92
C GLN A 97 -18.01 -60.78 17.32
N ARG A 98 -17.15 -61.47 16.55
CA ARG A 98 -16.02 -60.83 15.84
C ARG A 98 -16.48 -59.88 14.74
N GLU A 99 -17.52 -60.23 13.99
CA GLU A 99 -18.12 -59.34 13.00
C GLU A 99 -18.76 -58.12 13.65
N TYR A 100 -19.46 -58.30 14.78
CA TYR A 100 -20.02 -57.21 15.56
C TYR A 100 -18.93 -56.26 16.09
N GLU A 101 -17.84 -56.79 16.66
CA GLU A 101 -16.71 -55.99 17.12
C GLU A 101 -16.00 -55.26 15.99
N ARG A 102 -15.84 -55.91 14.82
CA ARG A 102 -15.25 -55.30 13.63
C ARG A 102 -16.13 -54.16 13.10
N ASN A 103 -17.44 -54.37 13.00
CA ASN A 103 -18.38 -53.35 12.58
C ASN A 103 -18.43 -52.19 13.58
N ARG A 104 -18.39 -52.47 14.89
CA ARG A 104 -18.32 -51.43 15.93
C ARG A 104 -17.05 -50.59 15.80
N LYS A 105 -15.89 -51.20 15.57
CA LYS A 105 -14.62 -50.49 15.35
C LYS A 105 -14.62 -49.66 14.07
N LEU A 106 -15.24 -50.16 13.00
CA LEU A 106 -15.37 -49.40 11.74
C LEU A 106 -16.30 -48.19 11.90
N ILE A 107 -17.42 -48.36 12.61
CA ILE A 107 -18.34 -47.25 12.92
C ILE A 107 -17.65 -46.21 13.79
N SER A 108 -16.92 -46.62 14.85
CA SER A 108 -16.20 -45.66 15.71
C SER A 108 -15.09 -44.94 14.96
N ALA A 109 -14.33 -45.64 14.10
CA ALA A 109 -13.30 -45.01 13.28
C ALA A 109 -13.90 -44.05 12.24
N SER A 110 -15.05 -44.40 11.64
CA SER A 110 -15.78 -43.52 10.72
C SER A 110 -16.36 -42.29 11.42
N GLN A 111 -16.83 -42.43 12.66
CA GLN A 111 -17.32 -41.31 13.47
C GLN A 111 -16.17 -40.37 13.83
N GLN A 112 -15.04 -40.92 14.31
CA GLN A 112 -13.86 -40.14 14.64
C GLN A 112 -13.30 -39.40 13.42
N ALA A 113 -13.23 -40.06 12.26
CA ALA A 113 -12.81 -39.39 11.02
C ALA A 113 -13.78 -38.28 10.57
N ALA A 114 -15.08 -38.44 10.82
CA ALA A 114 -16.08 -37.40 10.53
C ALA A 114 -15.96 -36.21 11.49
N GLU A 115 -15.75 -36.46 12.79
CA GLU A 115 -15.48 -35.43 13.81
C GLU A 115 -14.18 -34.68 13.50
N ASP A 116 -13.11 -35.38 13.13
CA ASP A 116 -11.82 -34.77 12.74
C ASP A 116 -11.99 -33.88 11.50
N LEU A 117 -12.76 -34.34 10.50
CA LEU A 117 -13.06 -33.56 9.29
C LEU A 117 -13.89 -32.31 9.62
N GLU A 118 -14.89 -32.44 10.50
CA GLU A 118 -15.73 -31.34 10.94
C GLU A 118 -14.92 -30.31 11.74
N TRP A 119 -14.04 -30.77 12.62
CA TRP A 119 -13.09 -29.92 13.32
C TRP A 119 -12.20 -29.15 12.33
N HIS A 120 -11.62 -29.83 11.32
CA HIS A 120 -10.74 -29.18 10.34
C HIS A 120 -11.50 -28.14 9.52
N ARG A 121 -12.76 -28.44 9.15
CA ARG A 121 -13.63 -27.49 8.47
C ARG A 121 -13.93 -26.27 9.35
N ALA A 122 -14.25 -26.47 10.62
CA ALA A 122 -14.49 -25.38 11.56
C ALA A 122 -13.26 -24.49 11.70
N LEU A 123 -12.07 -25.09 11.79
CA LEU A 123 -10.82 -24.33 11.88
C LEU A 123 -10.51 -23.50 10.63
N VAL A 124 -10.68 -24.08 9.44
CA VAL A 124 -10.51 -23.36 8.18
C VAL A 124 -11.52 -22.23 8.07
N GLN A 125 -12.77 -22.45 8.51
CA GLN A 125 -13.79 -21.40 8.54
C GLN A 125 -13.43 -20.25 9.48
N VAL A 126 -12.94 -20.54 10.69
CA VAL A 126 -12.48 -19.51 11.63
C VAL A 126 -11.30 -18.73 11.05
N ALA A 127 -10.28 -19.41 10.53
CA ALA A 127 -9.13 -18.76 9.92
C ALA A 127 -9.51 -17.90 8.71
N LEU A 128 -10.45 -18.36 7.87
CA LEU A 128 -10.98 -17.58 6.76
C LEU A 128 -11.76 -16.36 7.26
N HIS A 129 -12.60 -16.51 8.28
CA HIS A 129 -13.37 -15.41 8.83
C HIS A 129 -12.47 -14.34 9.47
N ASP A 130 -11.44 -14.75 10.22
CA ASP A 130 -10.46 -13.83 10.80
C ASP A 130 -9.64 -13.13 9.73
N ALA A 131 -9.23 -13.83 8.67
CA ALA A 131 -8.54 -13.24 7.53
C ALA A 131 -9.42 -12.22 6.79
N LEU A 132 -10.70 -12.53 6.57
CA LEU A 132 -11.66 -11.62 5.95
C LEU A 132 -11.89 -10.39 6.84
N ARG A 133 -12.10 -10.59 8.14
CA ARG A 133 -12.27 -9.49 9.10
C ARG A 133 -11.05 -8.60 9.19
N THR A 134 -9.85 -9.18 9.19
CA THR A 134 -8.59 -8.42 9.19
C THR A 134 -8.49 -7.57 7.94
N ARG A 135 -8.77 -8.16 6.77
CA ARG A 135 -8.80 -7.45 5.49
C ARG A 135 -9.86 -6.34 5.45
N GLU A 136 -11.04 -6.58 6.00
CA GLU A 136 -12.10 -5.57 6.14
C GLU A 136 -11.66 -4.42 7.05
N LEU A 137 -10.98 -4.70 8.16
CA LEU A 137 -10.44 -3.69 9.05
C LEU A 137 -9.29 -2.91 8.40
N GLU A 138 -8.41 -3.57 7.65
CA GLU A 138 -7.35 -2.91 6.88
C GLU A 138 -7.93 -1.98 5.82
N LEU A 139 -8.95 -2.43 5.09
CA LEU A 139 -9.67 -1.61 4.11
C LEU A 139 -10.40 -0.43 4.79
N ALA A 140 -11.10 -0.67 5.91
CA ALA A 140 -11.80 0.37 6.65
C ALA A 140 -10.84 1.43 7.23
N ASN A 141 -9.60 1.06 7.51
CA ASN A 141 -8.57 1.97 8.02
C ASN A 141 -7.67 2.55 6.92
N SER A 142 -7.79 2.06 5.69
CA SER A 142 -7.07 2.57 4.52
C SER A 142 -7.51 4.00 4.20
N PRO A 143 -6.63 4.87 3.68
CA PRO A 143 -7.04 6.16 3.11
C PRO A 143 -7.64 6.01 1.69
N PHE A 144 -7.63 4.81 1.11
CA PHE A 144 -8.02 4.56 -0.27
C PHE A 144 -9.45 4.03 -0.42
N SER A 145 -10.11 4.41 -1.52
CA SER A 145 -11.42 3.86 -1.93
C SER A 145 -11.37 2.41 -2.44
N HIS A 146 -10.18 1.93 -2.81
CA HIS A 146 -9.95 0.59 -3.36
C HIS A 146 -8.81 -0.12 -2.61
N THR A 147 -8.57 -1.40 -2.94
CA THR A 147 -7.40 -2.10 -2.41
C THR A 147 -6.11 -1.41 -2.89
N PRO A 148 -5.02 -1.45 -2.12
CA PRO A 148 -3.72 -0.91 -2.51
C PRO A 148 -3.27 -1.31 -3.92
N GLU A 149 -3.48 -2.57 -4.30
CA GLU A 149 -3.09 -3.11 -5.61
C GLU A 149 -3.89 -2.44 -6.73
N ALA A 150 -5.22 -2.36 -6.58
CA ALA A 150 -6.09 -1.72 -7.55
C ALA A 150 -5.81 -0.21 -7.68
N VAL A 151 -5.52 0.48 -6.57
CA VAL A 151 -5.07 1.87 -6.59
C VAL A 151 -3.81 2.02 -7.42
N ARG A 152 -2.80 1.17 -7.17
CA ARG A 152 -1.55 1.21 -7.92
C ARG A 152 -1.78 0.95 -9.41
N GLU A 153 -2.57 -0.06 -9.76
CA GLU A 153 -2.92 -0.37 -11.15
C GLU A 153 -3.58 0.82 -11.85
N HIS A 154 -4.58 1.45 -11.23
CA HIS A 154 -5.23 2.63 -11.81
C HIS A 154 -4.26 3.79 -12.00
N VAL A 155 -3.35 4.04 -11.05
CA VAL A 155 -2.35 5.10 -11.17
C VAL A 155 -1.33 4.80 -12.27
N VAL A 156 -0.84 3.55 -12.36
CA VAL A 156 0.07 3.12 -13.43
C VAL A 156 -0.58 3.31 -14.80
N GLU A 157 -1.83 2.88 -14.97
CA GLU A 157 -2.57 3.02 -16.22
C GLU A 157 -2.73 4.50 -16.60
N ALA A 158 -3.21 5.34 -15.68
CA ALA A 158 -3.51 6.74 -15.95
C ALA A 158 -2.25 7.59 -16.20
N THR A 159 -1.13 7.28 -15.52
CA THR A 159 0.15 7.99 -15.67
C THR A 159 1.04 7.44 -16.77
N GLY A 160 0.66 6.31 -17.39
CA GLY A 160 1.48 5.61 -18.37
C GLY A 160 2.79 5.09 -17.76
N ASP A 161 2.67 4.41 -16.62
CA ASP A 161 3.79 3.86 -15.84
C ASP A 161 4.72 4.95 -15.28
N GLY A 162 4.13 5.99 -14.69
CA GLY A 162 4.88 7.08 -14.06
C GLY A 162 5.56 8.05 -15.04
N ARG A 163 5.14 8.08 -16.32
CA ARG A 163 5.64 9.06 -17.31
C ARG A 163 5.24 10.49 -16.99
N LYS A 164 4.19 10.69 -16.17
CA LYS A 164 3.78 11.97 -15.61
C LYS A 164 3.38 11.77 -14.15
N PRO A 165 3.50 12.79 -13.27
CA PRO A 165 3.08 12.67 -11.89
C PRO A 165 1.56 12.52 -11.79
N VAL A 166 1.09 11.73 -10.82
CA VAL A 166 -0.32 11.73 -10.42
C VAL A 166 -0.58 12.85 -9.42
N LEU A 167 -1.69 13.55 -9.59
CA LEU A 167 -2.21 14.52 -8.62
C LEU A 167 -3.37 13.87 -7.84
N LEU A 168 -3.14 13.63 -6.55
CA LEU A 168 -4.11 13.11 -5.61
C LEU A 168 -4.59 14.25 -4.70
N ILE A 169 -5.90 14.34 -4.47
CA ILE A 169 -6.50 15.34 -3.60
C ILE A 169 -7.29 14.60 -2.52
N ALA A 170 -6.80 14.65 -1.29
CA ALA A 170 -7.50 14.12 -0.13
C ALA A 170 -8.57 15.13 0.35
N PRO A 171 -9.73 14.65 0.83
CA PRO A 171 -10.66 15.49 1.58
C PRO A 171 -9.98 16.18 2.77
N PHE A 172 -10.35 17.43 3.03
CA PHE A 172 -9.79 18.19 4.16
C PHE A 172 -10.39 17.66 5.46
N TYR A 173 -9.53 17.38 6.45
CA TYR A 173 -9.96 16.94 7.78
C TYR A 173 -10.61 18.11 8.52
N HIS A 174 -11.65 17.87 9.32
CA HIS A 174 -12.27 18.88 10.16
C HIS A 174 -12.32 18.39 11.60
N GLU A 175 -11.64 19.10 12.48
CA GLU A 175 -11.64 18.82 13.91
C GLU A 175 -13.01 19.26 14.49
N GLY A 176 -13.70 18.35 15.18
CA GLY A 176 -14.97 18.65 15.88
C GLY A 176 -16.29 18.44 15.12
N ALA A 177 -16.29 18.19 13.81
CA ALA A 177 -17.54 17.92 13.06
C ALA A 177 -17.78 16.41 12.85
N VAL A 178 -18.85 15.90 13.46
CA VAL A 178 -19.43 14.58 13.13
C VAL A 178 -20.21 14.63 11.80
N THR A 179 -20.53 15.82 11.30
CA THR A 179 -21.26 16.03 10.04
C THR A 179 -20.40 16.79 9.02
N ALA A 180 -19.99 16.03 8.00
CA ALA A 180 -19.28 16.49 6.82
C ALA A 180 -20.12 17.49 6.01
N ASP A 181 -19.61 18.69 5.78
CA ASP A 181 -20.11 19.49 4.65
C ASP A 181 -19.08 20.43 3.99
N ASN A 182 -17.93 20.67 4.64
CA ASN A 182 -16.86 21.51 4.08
C ASN A 182 -15.78 20.71 3.33
N GLY A 183 -15.54 19.44 3.70
CA GLY A 183 -14.53 18.59 3.06
C GLY A 183 -14.72 18.42 1.54
N PRO A 184 -15.93 18.08 1.05
CA PRO A 184 -16.20 17.96 -0.38
C PRO A 184 -16.02 19.27 -1.16
N ARG A 185 -16.32 20.42 -0.53
CA ARG A 185 -16.29 21.73 -1.21
C ARG A 185 -14.87 22.15 -1.61
N PHE A 186 -13.89 21.96 -0.72
CA PHE A 186 -12.49 22.31 -1.02
C PHE A 186 -11.88 21.38 -2.07
N VAL A 187 -12.20 20.09 -2.04
CA VAL A 187 -11.73 19.14 -3.07
C VAL A 187 -12.24 19.55 -4.46
N VAL A 188 -13.51 19.95 -4.55
CA VAL A 188 -14.09 20.44 -5.81
C VAL A 188 -13.41 21.71 -6.30
N ALA A 189 -13.19 22.70 -5.41
CA ALA A 189 -12.53 23.95 -5.78
C ALA A 189 -11.08 23.73 -6.25
N VAL A 190 -10.31 22.91 -5.53
CA VAL A 190 -8.93 22.57 -5.92
C VAL A 190 -8.90 21.85 -7.27
N ARG A 191 -9.80 20.86 -7.46
CA ARG A 191 -9.91 20.15 -8.73
C ARG A 191 -10.28 21.08 -9.88
N GLN A 192 -11.25 21.98 -9.65
CA GLN A 192 -11.69 22.91 -10.69
C GLN A 192 -10.57 23.86 -11.08
N ALA A 193 -9.86 24.45 -10.10
CA ALA A 193 -8.72 25.31 -10.35
C ALA A 193 -7.59 24.59 -11.09
N TRP A 194 -7.37 23.30 -10.80
CA TRP A 194 -6.43 22.48 -11.57
C TRP A 194 -6.88 22.33 -13.03
N LEU A 195 -8.11 21.88 -13.27
CA LEU A 195 -8.63 21.62 -14.62
C LEU A 195 -8.70 22.88 -15.49
N THR A 196 -8.90 24.06 -14.90
CA THR A 196 -8.91 25.34 -15.61
C THR A 196 -7.52 25.91 -15.87
N SER A 197 -6.47 25.35 -15.26
CA SER A 197 -5.11 25.85 -15.43
C SER A 197 -4.53 25.49 -16.80
N HIS A 198 -3.65 26.35 -17.32
CA HIS A 198 -2.99 26.11 -18.62
C HIS A 198 -1.95 24.96 -18.57
N TRP A 199 -1.53 24.54 -17.37
CA TRP A 199 -0.57 23.47 -17.13
C TRP A 199 -1.21 22.17 -16.60
N HIS A 200 -2.55 22.06 -16.64
CA HIS A 200 -3.26 20.88 -16.12
C HIS A 200 -2.83 19.54 -16.75
N GLY A 201 -2.25 19.56 -17.96
CA GLY A 201 -1.76 18.38 -18.66
C GLY A 201 -0.40 17.87 -18.15
N ASP A 202 0.26 18.60 -17.24
CA ASP A 202 1.59 18.24 -16.74
C ASP A 202 1.52 17.18 -15.63
N LEU A 203 0.37 17.04 -14.96
CA LEU A 203 0.06 15.99 -13.98
C LEU A 203 -1.27 15.31 -14.32
N GLU A 204 -1.43 14.05 -13.94
CA GLU A 204 -2.69 13.31 -14.11
C GLU A 204 -3.57 13.42 -12.86
N PRO A 205 -4.70 14.15 -12.89
CA PRO A 205 -5.57 14.26 -11.74
C PRO A 205 -6.38 12.99 -11.52
N MET A 206 -6.25 12.36 -10.36
CA MET A 206 -7.05 11.19 -9.98
C MET A 206 -7.94 11.49 -8.77
N ALA A 207 -9.14 11.97 -9.07
CA ALA A 207 -10.15 12.27 -8.06
C ALA A 207 -10.77 10.98 -7.50
N GLY A 208 -11.03 10.96 -6.19
CA GLY A 208 -11.76 9.87 -5.53
C GLY A 208 -10.93 8.62 -5.23
N LEU A 209 -9.63 8.61 -5.51
CA LEU A 209 -8.73 7.55 -5.02
C LEU A 209 -8.54 7.61 -3.51
N ILE A 210 -8.54 8.82 -2.94
CA ILE A 210 -8.55 9.06 -1.50
C ILE A 210 -9.98 9.39 -1.08
N ASP A 211 -10.61 8.52 -0.30
CA ASP A 211 -12.04 8.58 0.01
C ASP A 211 -12.36 9.37 1.29
N ARG A 212 -11.42 9.37 2.24
CA ARG A 212 -11.54 10.02 3.54
C ARG A 212 -10.45 11.05 3.77
N PRO A 213 -10.66 12.00 4.69
CA PRO A 213 -9.58 12.83 5.17
C PRO A 213 -8.45 12.03 5.80
N LEU A 214 -7.23 12.55 5.70
CA LEU A 214 -6.04 11.97 6.33
C LEU A 214 -6.03 12.30 7.82
N HIS A 215 -6.66 11.47 8.64
CA HIS A 215 -6.79 11.67 10.09
C HIS A 215 -5.47 11.49 10.83
N ARG A 216 -4.67 10.49 10.43
CA ARG A 216 -3.36 10.19 11.03
C ARG A 216 -2.29 10.58 10.03
N LEU A 217 -2.08 11.89 9.84
CA LEU A 217 -1.28 12.46 8.75
C LEU A 217 -0.01 11.66 8.42
N ASP A 218 0.86 11.41 9.41
CA ASP A 218 2.12 10.67 9.19
C ASP A 218 1.89 9.23 8.72
N VAL A 219 0.92 8.53 9.31
CA VAL A 219 0.60 7.12 8.99
C VAL A 219 -0.10 7.03 7.65
N ASP A 220 -1.08 7.88 7.41
CA ASP A 220 -1.89 7.88 6.19
C ASP A 220 -1.04 8.29 4.99
N VAL A 221 -0.24 9.36 5.09
CA VAL A 221 0.69 9.77 4.01
C VAL A 221 1.72 8.67 3.74
N ARG A 222 2.29 8.05 4.78
CA ARG A 222 3.22 6.93 4.62
C ARG A 222 2.57 5.72 3.96
N THR A 223 1.30 5.44 4.27
CA THR A 223 0.53 4.37 3.63
C THR A 223 0.36 4.66 2.15
N VAL A 224 -0.02 5.90 1.79
CA VAL A 224 -0.13 6.30 0.38
C VAL A 224 1.22 6.19 -0.33
N GLN A 225 2.28 6.65 0.32
CA GLN A 225 3.64 6.57 -0.21
C GLN A 225 4.10 5.13 -0.40
N GLN A 226 3.78 4.19 0.49
CA GLN A 226 4.16 2.78 0.34
C GLN A 226 3.49 2.14 -0.88
N VAL A 227 2.21 2.44 -1.11
CA VAL A 227 1.46 1.91 -2.25
C VAL A 227 1.97 2.47 -3.58
N LEU A 228 2.37 3.75 -3.59
CA LEU A 228 2.82 4.47 -4.80
C LEU A 228 4.31 4.84 -4.73
N HIS A 229 5.13 3.98 -4.10
CA HIS A 229 6.50 4.31 -3.70
C HIS A 229 7.46 4.50 -4.87
N ASP A 230 7.13 3.95 -6.04
CA ASP A 230 7.92 3.99 -7.27
C ASP A 230 7.37 4.98 -8.31
N LEU A 231 6.19 5.55 -8.05
CA LEU A 231 5.51 6.45 -8.96
C LEU A 231 5.70 7.92 -8.54
N PRO A 232 5.79 8.86 -9.48
CA PRO A 232 5.77 10.30 -9.17
C PRO A 232 4.38 10.72 -8.69
N VAL A 233 4.30 11.27 -7.48
CA VAL A 233 3.04 11.63 -6.85
C VAL A 233 3.11 13.04 -6.28
N VAL A 234 2.02 13.78 -6.43
CA VAL A 234 1.70 15.01 -5.69
C VAL A 234 0.39 14.78 -4.95
N LEU A 235 0.45 14.77 -3.62
CA LEU A 235 -0.68 14.58 -2.72
C LEU A 235 -1.02 15.91 -2.04
N VAL A 236 -2.22 16.42 -2.31
CA VAL A 236 -2.80 17.60 -1.67
C VAL A 236 -3.71 17.16 -0.53
N TYR A 237 -3.54 17.77 0.64
CA TYR A 237 -4.36 17.50 1.82
C TYR A 237 -4.41 18.74 2.73
N GLY A 238 -5.18 18.67 3.81
CA GLY A 238 -5.16 19.72 4.80
C GLY A 238 -6.08 19.45 5.98
N GLN A 239 -5.94 20.29 7.00
CA GLN A 239 -6.70 20.20 8.24
C GLN A 239 -7.39 21.53 8.54
N ALA A 240 -8.70 21.51 8.69
CA ALA A 240 -9.49 22.56 9.29
C ALA A 240 -9.53 22.36 10.81
N GLN A 241 -8.96 23.30 11.56
CA GLN A 241 -8.92 23.27 13.04
C GLN A 241 -10.15 23.97 13.65
N GLU A 242 -10.50 23.54 14.85
CA GLU A 242 -11.42 24.28 15.72
C GLU A 242 -10.86 25.70 15.96
N GLY A 243 -11.65 26.73 15.67
CA GLY A 243 -11.19 28.13 15.65
C GLY A 243 -11.11 28.76 14.27
N GLY A 244 -11.60 28.06 13.23
CA GLY A 244 -11.82 28.66 11.93
C GLY A 244 -10.52 28.92 11.19
N ARG A 245 -9.67 27.90 11.03
CA ARG A 245 -8.49 27.97 10.17
C ARG A 245 -8.29 26.69 9.38
N ILE A 246 -7.84 26.80 8.14
CA ILE A 246 -7.35 25.70 7.32
C ILE A 246 -5.83 25.74 7.29
N TRP A 247 -5.23 24.57 7.51
CA TRP A 247 -3.82 24.26 7.31
C TRP A 247 -3.69 23.45 6.02
N PRO A 248 -3.35 24.09 4.90
CA PRO A 248 -3.16 23.41 3.63
C PRO A 248 -1.76 22.77 3.62
N SER A 249 -1.67 21.56 3.09
CA SER A 249 -0.41 20.82 2.99
C SER A 249 -0.33 20.10 1.65
N LEU A 250 0.90 19.93 1.17
CA LEU A 250 1.20 19.16 -0.03
C LEU A 250 2.39 18.26 0.27
N ALA A 251 2.27 16.98 -0.06
CA ALA A 251 3.37 16.03 -0.04
C ALA A 251 3.68 15.58 -1.47
N ALA A 252 4.95 15.51 -1.85
CA ALA A 252 5.35 15.04 -3.17
C ALA A 252 6.56 14.10 -3.06
N TRP A 253 6.62 13.06 -3.89
CA TRP A 253 7.76 12.14 -3.93
C TRP A 253 8.00 11.64 -5.35
N ASN A 254 9.21 11.16 -5.61
CA ASN A 254 9.70 10.72 -6.93
C ASN A 254 9.60 11.78 -8.04
N ILE A 255 9.42 13.05 -7.67
CA ILE A 255 9.48 14.21 -8.57
C ILE A 255 10.93 14.51 -8.95
N LEU A 256 11.81 14.55 -7.97
CA LEU A 256 13.24 14.76 -8.14
C LEU A 256 13.96 13.41 -8.32
N PRO A 257 15.00 13.32 -9.16
CA PRO A 257 15.79 12.11 -9.27
C PRO A 257 16.62 11.90 -8.00
N GLY A 258 16.77 10.64 -7.58
CA GLY A 258 17.57 10.26 -6.41
C GLY A 258 16.89 10.47 -5.06
N THR A 259 15.61 10.86 -5.04
CA THR A 259 14.81 10.99 -3.81
C THR A 259 13.91 9.78 -3.56
N ASP A 260 14.39 8.58 -3.93
CA ASP A 260 13.61 7.35 -3.83
C ASP A 260 13.10 7.17 -2.39
N CYS A 261 11.78 7.12 -2.23
CA CYS A 261 11.10 6.99 -0.93
C CYS A 261 11.25 8.17 0.06
N THR A 262 11.80 9.32 -0.36
CA THR A 262 11.75 10.56 0.44
C THR A 262 10.66 11.49 -0.07
N SER A 263 9.76 11.90 0.83
CA SER A 263 8.70 12.86 0.54
C SER A 263 9.14 14.28 0.86
N LEU A 264 8.93 15.19 -0.09
CA LEU A 264 8.91 16.63 0.12
C LEU A 264 7.58 17.00 0.76
N HIS A 265 7.60 17.64 1.93
CA HIS A 265 6.39 18.18 2.57
C HIS A 265 6.42 19.71 2.55
N MET A 266 5.37 20.30 2.00
CA MET A 266 5.14 21.74 1.97
C MET A 266 3.92 22.06 2.81
N ASN A 267 4.12 22.85 3.87
CA ASN A 267 3.05 23.37 4.70
C ASN A 267 2.81 24.83 4.33
N PHE A 268 1.60 25.14 3.90
CA PHE A 268 1.21 26.50 3.54
C PHE A 268 0.78 27.27 4.79
N PRO A 269 0.87 28.61 4.77
CA PRO A 269 0.36 29.44 5.86
C PRO A 269 -1.11 29.14 6.14
N PRO A 270 -1.54 29.11 7.42
CA PRO A 270 -2.93 28.86 7.75
C PRO A 270 -3.83 29.96 7.21
N MET A 271 -4.94 29.58 6.60
CA MET A 271 -5.94 30.51 6.08
C MET A 271 -7.16 30.56 7.00
N PRO A 272 -7.70 31.75 7.32
CA PRO A 272 -8.90 31.85 8.12
C PRO A 272 -10.08 31.21 7.39
N LEU A 273 -10.77 30.30 8.08
CA LEU A 273 -12.15 29.94 7.80
C LEU A 273 -13.02 30.90 8.61
N THR A 274 -13.75 31.77 7.94
CA THR A 274 -14.80 32.51 8.64
C THR A 274 -15.89 31.53 9.10
N ALA A 275 -16.41 31.80 10.29
CA ALA A 275 -17.46 30.98 10.87
C ALA A 275 -18.74 31.10 10.03
N ALA A 276 -19.07 30.02 9.31
CA ALA A 276 -20.36 29.63 8.75
C ALA A 276 -21.36 30.75 8.39
N GLY A 277 -21.61 30.94 7.08
CA GLY A 277 -22.85 31.57 6.61
C GLY A 277 -22.84 32.07 5.18
N ASP A 278 -21.69 32.50 4.65
CA ASP A 278 -21.60 33.09 3.32
C ASP A 278 -21.00 32.09 2.30
N PRO A 279 -21.80 31.57 1.35
CA PRO A 279 -21.31 30.73 0.27
C PRO A 279 -20.25 31.41 -0.60
N ALA A 280 -20.30 32.74 -0.74
CA ALA A 280 -19.34 33.48 -1.58
C ALA A 280 -17.94 33.49 -0.95
N GLU A 281 -17.84 33.63 0.36
CA GLU A 281 -16.56 33.60 1.07
C GLU A 281 -15.96 32.19 1.11
N ALA A 282 -16.79 31.16 1.30
CA ALA A 282 -16.34 29.78 1.19
C ALA A 282 -15.81 29.45 -0.22
N GLN A 283 -16.44 30.01 -1.26
CA GLN A 283 -15.96 29.90 -2.63
C GLN A 283 -14.62 30.64 -2.82
N ASP A 284 -14.46 31.86 -2.31
CA ASP A 284 -13.18 32.62 -2.38
C ASP A 284 -12.04 31.86 -1.69
N ILE A 285 -12.28 31.28 -0.51
CA ILE A 285 -11.28 30.42 0.16
C ILE A 285 -10.93 29.20 -0.71
N GLY A 286 -11.95 28.55 -1.28
CA GLY A 286 -11.77 27.42 -2.20
C GLY A 286 -10.95 27.80 -3.44
N ASP A 287 -11.24 28.95 -4.06
CA ASP A 287 -10.55 29.45 -5.24
C ASP A 287 -9.09 29.80 -4.92
N ARG A 288 -8.82 30.41 -3.75
CA ARG A 288 -7.46 30.67 -3.27
C ARG A 288 -6.68 29.39 -3.00
N LEU A 289 -7.28 28.42 -2.30
CA LEU A 289 -6.70 27.09 -2.09
C LEU A 289 -6.37 26.44 -3.43
N GLY A 290 -7.33 26.43 -4.34
CA GLY A 290 -7.19 25.83 -5.66
C GLY A 290 -6.08 26.48 -6.47
N ARG A 291 -6.02 27.81 -6.49
CA ARG A 291 -4.94 28.56 -7.17
C ARG A 291 -3.58 28.24 -6.57
N MET A 292 -3.45 28.27 -5.25
CA MET A 292 -2.20 27.97 -4.55
C MET A 292 -1.71 26.54 -4.82
N PHE A 293 -2.57 25.52 -4.69
CA PHE A 293 -2.19 24.14 -4.98
C PHE A 293 -1.93 23.89 -6.46
N SER A 294 -2.70 24.52 -7.35
CA SER A 294 -2.49 24.40 -8.80
C SER A 294 -1.13 24.96 -9.21
N LEU A 295 -0.73 26.11 -8.66
CA LEU A 295 0.61 26.69 -8.89
C LEU A 295 1.71 25.80 -8.31
N ALA A 296 1.57 25.34 -7.07
CA ALA A 296 2.59 24.50 -6.44
C ALA A 296 2.75 23.14 -7.15
N ALA A 297 1.64 22.48 -7.49
CA ALA A 297 1.64 21.22 -8.22
C ALA A 297 2.14 21.39 -9.66
N GLY A 298 1.72 22.45 -10.36
CA GLY A 298 2.19 22.78 -11.71
C GLY A 298 3.70 23.01 -11.75
N ASN A 299 4.23 23.73 -10.77
CA ASN A 299 5.67 23.96 -10.61
C ASN A 299 6.43 22.65 -10.39
N LEU A 300 5.95 21.77 -9.52
CA LEU A 300 6.51 20.42 -9.35
C LEU A 300 6.42 19.58 -10.64
N GLY A 301 5.37 19.77 -11.42
CA GLY A 301 5.22 19.18 -12.76
C GLY A 301 6.33 19.64 -13.69
N ASP A 302 6.56 20.95 -13.79
CA ASP A 302 7.64 21.50 -14.62
C ASP A 302 9.01 20.98 -14.19
N TRP A 303 9.29 20.89 -12.88
CA TRP A 303 10.51 20.25 -12.37
C TRP A 303 10.61 18.79 -12.80
N PHE A 304 9.56 17.99 -12.62
CA PHE A 304 9.54 16.59 -13.04
C PHE A 304 9.84 16.46 -14.55
N HIS A 305 9.19 17.25 -15.38
CA HIS A 305 9.32 17.17 -16.83
C HIS A 305 10.68 17.66 -17.33
N LEU A 306 11.25 18.69 -16.72
CA LEU A 306 12.63 19.09 -17.01
C LEU A 306 13.60 17.98 -16.63
N LEU A 307 13.49 17.47 -15.39
CA LEU A 307 14.45 16.52 -14.85
C LEU A 307 14.33 15.12 -15.48
N ARG A 308 13.15 14.68 -15.96
CA ARG A 308 12.98 13.35 -16.56
C ARG A 308 12.92 13.34 -18.07
N HIS A 309 12.39 14.41 -18.67
CA HIS A 309 12.07 14.46 -20.10
C HIS A 309 12.76 15.61 -20.85
N GLU A 310 13.62 16.37 -20.16
CA GLU A 310 14.34 17.52 -20.73
C GLU A 310 13.41 18.59 -21.34
N ARG A 311 12.14 18.61 -20.89
CA ARG A 311 11.17 19.63 -21.31
C ARG A 311 11.43 20.89 -20.51
N ALA A 312 11.71 21.99 -21.20
CA ALA A 312 11.86 23.30 -20.56
C ALA A 312 10.61 23.66 -19.73
N PRO A 313 10.80 24.22 -18.52
CA PRO A 313 9.70 24.78 -17.73
C PRO A 313 8.96 25.85 -18.52
N ARG A 314 7.65 25.91 -18.36
CA ARG A 314 6.79 26.83 -19.12
C ARG A 314 5.69 27.47 -18.28
N MET A 315 5.51 27.09 -17.01
CA MET A 315 4.44 27.63 -16.18
C MET A 315 4.50 29.15 -16.11
N HIS A 316 5.70 29.75 -16.02
CA HIS A 316 5.88 31.21 -15.96
C HIS A 316 5.35 31.95 -17.20
N ILE A 317 5.47 31.37 -18.40
CA ILE A 317 4.94 31.97 -19.63
C ILE A 317 3.45 31.68 -19.86
N LEU A 318 2.89 30.67 -19.20
CA LEU A 318 1.47 30.30 -19.29
C LEU A 318 0.59 31.12 -18.34
N LEU A 319 1.16 31.79 -17.35
CA LEU A 319 0.43 32.66 -16.41
C LEU A 319 -0.13 33.91 -17.10
N ALA A 320 -1.35 34.28 -16.74
CA ALA A 320 -2.09 35.36 -17.38
C ALA A 320 -1.44 36.72 -17.14
N ALA A 321 -1.80 37.71 -17.96
CA ALA A 321 -1.41 39.10 -17.71
C ALA A 321 -2.04 39.59 -16.39
N GLY A 322 -1.23 40.17 -15.50
CA GLY A 322 -1.65 40.61 -14.16
C GLY A 322 -1.27 39.65 -13.02
N GLU A 323 -0.70 38.48 -13.32
CA GLU A 323 -0.17 37.52 -12.35
C GLU A 323 1.35 37.66 -12.17
N ASP A 324 1.85 38.90 -12.12
CA ASP A 324 3.28 39.19 -12.18
C ASP A 324 4.05 38.61 -10.97
N SER A 325 3.40 38.55 -9.79
CA SER A 325 4.00 37.98 -8.58
C SER A 325 4.14 36.46 -8.69
N GLU A 326 3.09 35.78 -9.17
CA GLU A 326 3.11 34.34 -9.39
C GLU A 326 4.06 33.96 -10.52
N ARG A 327 4.15 34.80 -11.56
CA ARG A 327 5.11 34.63 -12.65
C ARG A 327 6.55 34.76 -12.16
N ALA A 328 6.84 35.75 -11.31
CA ALA A 328 8.15 35.90 -10.69
C ALA A 328 8.52 34.68 -9.82
N LEU A 329 7.58 34.17 -9.03
CA LEU A 329 7.79 32.97 -8.21
C LEU A 329 8.02 31.72 -9.08
N ALA A 330 7.18 31.52 -10.10
CA ALA A 330 7.28 30.40 -11.04
C ALA A 330 8.62 30.41 -11.79
N SER A 331 9.05 31.58 -12.29
CA SER A 331 10.31 31.72 -13.00
C SER A 331 11.52 31.52 -12.09
N THR A 332 11.49 32.00 -10.85
CA THR A 332 12.57 31.76 -9.89
C THR A 332 12.70 30.27 -9.58
N SER A 333 11.59 29.61 -9.26
CA SER A 333 11.59 28.16 -9.03
C SER A 333 12.03 27.36 -10.26
N ALA A 334 11.59 27.75 -11.45
CA ALA A 334 12.02 27.13 -12.69
C ALA A 334 13.53 27.35 -12.94
N ALA A 335 14.09 28.50 -12.57
CA ALA A 335 15.53 28.73 -12.62
C ALA A 335 16.29 27.81 -11.64
N ASP A 336 15.79 27.63 -10.41
CA ASP A 336 16.40 26.73 -9.41
C ASP A 336 16.49 25.27 -9.91
N SER A 337 15.55 24.85 -10.76
CA SER A 337 15.59 23.49 -11.35
C SER A 337 16.80 23.26 -12.28
N TYR A 338 17.34 24.32 -12.89
CA TYR A 338 18.57 24.25 -13.68
C TYR A 338 19.83 24.23 -12.81
N ASP A 339 19.81 24.84 -11.62
CA ASP A 339 20.90 24.69 -10.65
C ASP A 339 21.03 23.24 -10.23
N PHE A 340 19.90 22.55 -10.04
CA PHE A 340 19.90 21.13 -9.75
C PHE A 340 20.51 20.29 -10.90
N LEU A 341 20.17 20.60 -12.16
CA LEU A 341 20.78 19.93 -13.33
C LEU A 341 22.30 20.16 -13.42
N ALA A 342 22.75 21.39 -13.12
CA ALA A 342 24.17 21.72 -13.08
C ALA A 342 24.90 20.99 -11.94
N ALA A 343 24.34 21.02 -10.72
CA ALA A 343 24.91 20.38 -9.54
C ALA A 343 25.02 18.85 -9.68
N THR A 344 24.11 18.23 -10.45
CA THR A 344 24.14 16.80 -10.76
C THR A 344 25.00 16.45 -11.98
N GLY A 345 25.64 17.43 -12.61
CA GLY A 345 26.48 17.25 -13.79
C GLY A 345 25.70 16.83 -15.05
N ARG A 346 24.38 16.95 -15.04
CA ARG A 346 23.50 16.62 -16.18
C ARG A 346 23.42 17.74 -17.20
N LEU A 347 23.74 18.96 -16.79
CA LEU A 347 23.83 20.13 -17.65
C LEU A 347 25.13 20.88 -17.36
N ASP A 348 25.73 21.43 -18.42
CA ASP A 348 26.86 22.34 -18.28
C ASP A 348 26.48 23.58 -17.47
N THR A 349 27.33 24.00 -16.54
CA THR A 349 27.04 25.11 -15.61
C THR A 349 26.75 26.42 -16.34
N HIS A 350 27.49 26.74 -17.41
CA HIS A 350 27.26 27.99 -18.14
C HIS A 350 25.99 27.93 -18.98
N LEU A 351 25.68 26.76 -19.54
CA LEU A 351 24.40 26.56 -20.23
C LEU A 351 23.23 26.63 -19.24
N ALA A 352 23.38 26.10 -18.02
CA ALA A 352 22.39 26.24 -16.96
C ALA A 352 22.12 27.72 -16.63
N TYR A 353 23.18 28.51 -16.40
CA TYR A 353 23.06 29.95 -16.14
C TYR A 353 22.39 30.71 -17.29
N ALA A 354 22.67 30.33 -18.54
CA ALA A 354 22.01 30.91 -19.70
C ALA A 354 20.49 30.60 -19.73
N HIS A 355 20.10 29.34 -19.46
CA HIS A 355 18.69 28.95 -19.36
C HIS A 355 17.96 29.62 -18.21
N GLN A 356 18.59 29.72 -17.04
CA GLN A 356 18.04 30.46 -15.91
C GLN A 356 17.82 31.92 -16.28
N ALA A 357 18.78 32.55 -16.96
CA ALA A 357 18.70 33.97 -17.29
C ALA A 357 17.55 34.23 -18.26
N ARG A 358 17.33 33.31 -19.19
CA ARG A 358 16.16 33.33 -20.06
C ARG A 358 14.85 33.23 -19.28
N ILE A 359 14.71 32.24 -18.42
CA ILE A 359 13.47 32.02 -17.65
C ILE A 359 13.14 33.23 -16.78
N LEU A 360 14.15 33.82 -16.13
CA LEU A 360 13.96 35.03 -15.34
C LEU A 360 13.59 36.24 -16.21
N ALA A 361 14.17 36.38 -17.40
CA ALA A 361 13.82 37.45 -18.34
C ALA A 361 12.36 37.31 -18.82
N GLU A 362 11.95 36.10 -19.21
CA GLU A 362 10.58 35.76 -19.58
C GLU A 362 9.60 35.97 -18.40
N GLY A 363 10.07 35.73 -17.17
CA GLY A 363 9.35 35.98 -15.93
C GLY A 363 9.21 37.45 -15.53
N GLY A 364 9.79 38.38 -16.30
CA GLY A 364 9.79 39.83 -15.99
C GLY A 364 10.86 40.28 -14.98
N LEU A 365 11.70 39.37 -14.50
CA LEU A 365 12.79 39.64 -13.56
C LEU A 365 14.06 40.11 -14.29
N THR A 366 13.90 41.15 -15.11
CA THR A 366 14.90 41.62 -16.08
C THR A 366 16.27 41.96 -15.47
N ASP A 367 16.30 42.59 -14.30
CA ASP A 367 17.56 42.94 -13.64
C ASP A 367 18.33 41.72 -13.12
N LEU A 368 17.62 40.73 -12.60
CA LEU A 368 18.24 39.48 -12.13
C LEU A 368 18.75 38.66 -13.30
N ALA A 369 17.92 38.52 -14.35
CA ALA A 369 18.30 37.89 -15.61
C ALA A 369 19.55 38.53 -16.23
N ARG A 370 19.59 39.86 -16.29
CA ARG A 370 20.74 40.63 -16.81
C ARG A 370 22.01 40.36 -16.03
N ARG A 371 21.95 40.41 -14.69
CA ARG A 371 23.13 40.13 -13.85
C ARG A 371 23.68 38.73 -14.12
N MET A 372 22.80 37.74 -14.13
CA MET A 372 23.19 36.34 -14.33
C MET A 372 23.74 36.08 -15.73
N ALA A 373 23.10 36.62 -16.78
CA ALA A 373 23.58 36.52 -18.16
C ALA A 373 24.97 37.15 -18.33
N ARG A 374 25.22 38.29 -17.70
CA ARG A 374 26.53 38.96 -17.72
C ARG A 374 27.60 38.15 -16.99
N THR A 375 27.28 37.59 -15.83
CA THR A 375 28.20 36.70 -15.11
C THR A 375 28.56 35.49 -15.96
N ALA A 376 27.56 34.82 -16.55
CA ALA A 376 27.79 33.66 -17.42
C ALA A 376 28.65 34.00 -18.64
N LEU A 377 28.40 35.15 -19.28
CA LEU A 377 29.21 35.61 -20.41
C LEU A 377 30.67 35.89 -20.00
N ALA A 378 30.87 36.58 -18.89
CA ALA A 378 32.21 36.90 -18.38
C ALA A 378 33.01 35.64 -18.02
N GLU A 379 32.36 34.64 -17.42
CA GLU A 379 32.96 33.34 -17.14
C GLU A 379 33.35 32.62 -18.43
N LEU A 380 32.44 32.51 -19.40
CA LEU A 380 32.71 31.90 -20.72
C LEU A 380 33.85 32.61 -21.46
N ALA A 381 33.94 33.93 -21.38
CA ALA A 381 35.02 34.71 -21.98
C ALA A 381 36.40 34.43 -21.35
N SER A 382 36.42 33.98 -20.09
CA SER A 382 37.65 33.65 -19.37
C SER A 382 38.17 32.24 -19.62
N LEU A 383 37.32 31.35 -20.18
CA LEU A 383 37.65 29.96 -20.38
C LEU A 383 38.43 29.70 -21.69
N PRO A 384 39.29 28.66 -21.72
CA PRO A 384 39.86 28.17 -22.97
C PRO A 384 38.74 27.67 -23.89
N LEU A 385 38.78 28.06 -25.17
CA LEU A 385 37.79 27.69 -26.18
C LEU A 385 37.92 26.23 -26.67
N ASP A 386 38.49 25.34 -25.85
CA ASP A 386 38.82 23.97 -26.24
C ASP A 386 37.60 23.03 -26.20
N ASP A 387 36.62 23.31 -25.32
CA ASP A 387 35.31 22.61 -25.29
C ASP A 387 34.28 23.36 -26.14
N GLY A 388 34.52 23.39 -27.46
CA GLY A 388 33.80 24.26 -28.40
C GLY A 388 32.29 23.98 -28.50
N THR A 389 31.83 22.73 -28.35
CA THR A 389 30.41 22.40 -28.54
C THR A 389 29.54 22.93 -27.40
N ARG A 390 29.99 22.80 -26.15
CA ARG A 390 29.24 23.29 -24.97
C ARG A 390 29.27 24.81 -24.88
N HIS A 391 30.44 25.42 -25.12
CA HIS A 391 30.58 26.88 -25.23
C HIS A 391 29.62 27.49 -26.24
N LEU A 392 29.55 26.91 -27.45
CA LEU A 392 28.66 27.42 -28.50
C LEU A 392 27.18 27.33 -28.13
N ALA A 393 26.77 26.29 -27.42
CA ALA A 393 25.38 26.14 -26.96
C ALA A 393 25.01 27.24 -25.95
N ALA A 394 25.86 27.47 -24.94
CA ALA A 394 25.64 28.50 -23.93
C ALA A 394 25.64 29.92 -24.55
N LEU A 395 26.58 30.21 -25.45
CA LEU A 395 26.64 31.51 -26.14
C LEU A 395 25.41 31.76 -27.03
N ARG A 396 24.90 30.73 -27.71
CA ARG A 396 23.66 30.85 -28.49
C ARG A 396 22.47 31.18 -27.59
N GLU A 397 22.38 30.56 -26.42
CA GLU A 397 21.31 30.84 -25.47
C GLU A 397 21.42 32.26 -24.91
N LEU A 398 22.63 32.69 -24.51
CA LEU A 398 22.88 34.06 -24.02
C LEU A 398 22.57 35.13 -25.06
N LEU A 399 22.82 34.89 -26.35
CA LEU A 399 22.39 35.80 -27.42
C LEU A 399 20.88 36.00 -27.44
N GLY A 400 20.12 34.92 -27.24
CA GLY A 400 18.66 34.98 -27.09
C GLY A 400 18.24 35.81 -25.88
N VAL A 401 18.93 35.63 -24.74
CA VAL A 401 18.67 36.38 -23.51
C VAL A 401 18.95 37.87 -23.67
N PHE A 402 20.13 38.26 -24.19
CA PHE A 402 20.45 39.67 -24.39
C PHE A 402 19.56 40.34 -25.44
N GLY A 403 19.13 39.60 -26.47
CA GLY A 403 18.11 40.05 -27.41
C GLY A 403 16.77 40.33 -26.74
N LEU A 404 16.31 39.43 -25.86
CA LEU A 404 15.07 39.60 -25.09
C LEU A 404 15.15 40.80 -24.12
N LEU A 405 16.32 41.04 -23.52
CA LEU A 405 16.56 42.15 -22.59
C LEU A 405 16.82 43.50 -23.27
N GLY A 406 17.09 43.52 -24.58
CA GLY A 406 17.47 44.72 -25.32
C GLY A 406 18.90 45.22 -25.04
N ASP A 407 19.79 44.37 -24.52
CA ASP A 407 21.16 44.72 -24.11
C ASP A 407 22.14 44.66 -25.32
N VAL A 408 22.01 45.60 -26.28
CA VAL A 408 22.74 45.60 -27.57
C VAL A 408 24.25 45.37 -27.46
N GLN A 409 24.90 45.99 -26.47
CA GLN A 409 26.34 45.84 -26.25
C GLN A 409 26.73 44.38 -25.97
N TYR A 410 25.98 43.72 -25.08
CA TYR A 410 26.27 42.34 -24.68
C TYR A 410 25.86 41.33 -25.76
N THR A 411 24.85 41.65 -26.57
CA THR A 411 24.54 40.88 -27.78
C THR A 411 25.74 40.86 -28.73
N ALA A 412 26.34 42.01 -29.03
CA ALA A 412 27.51 42.07 -29.91
C ALA A 412 28.73 41.35 -29.33
N GLU A 413 28.94 41.46 -28.02
CA GLU A 413 30.02 40.75 -27.31
C GLU A 413 29.85 39.22 -27.36
N ALA A 414 28.65 38.73 -27.06
CA ALA A 414 28.34 37.30 -27.13
C ALA A 414 28.44 36.75 -28.56
N GLU A 415 28.09 37.55 -29.58
CA GLU A 415 28.21 37.17 -30.98
C GLU A 415 29.68 37.03 -31.40
N ALA A 416 30.52 38.02 -31.08
CA ALA A 416 31.94 37.97 -31.36
C ALA A 416 32.62 36.77 -30.68
N LEU A 417 32.26 36.46 -29.42
CA LEU A 417 32.79 35.31 -28.70
C LEU A 417 32.34 33.99 -29.34
N ARG A 418 31.08 33.91 -29.79
CA ARG A 418 30.54 32.74 -30.50
C ARG A 418 31.26 32.50 -31.83
N GLU A 419 31.52 33.55 -32.60
CA GLU A 419 32.28 33.47 -33.85
C GLU A 419 33.72 33.00 -33.62
N ALA A 420 34.40 33.55 -32.61
CA ALA A 420 35.75 33.13 -32.24
C ALA A 420 35.80 31.65 -31.82
N ALA A 421 34.82 31.19 -31.03
CA ALA A 421 34.68 29.79 -30.63
C ALA A 421 34.41 28.86 -31.83
N ALA A 422 33.54 29.28 -32.74
CA ALA A 422 33.22 28.52 -33.95
C ALA A 422 34.43 28.41 -34.89
N GLN A 423 35.18 29.49 -35.07
CA GLN A 423 36.39 29.49 -35.91
C GLN A 423 37.47 28.56 -35.35
N ARG A 424 37.76 28.64 -34.04
CA ARG A 424 38.72 27.71 -33.42
C ARG A 424 38.29 26.26 -33.58
N ARG A 425 36.99 25.98 -33.43
CA ARG A 425 36.48 24.62 -33.63
C ARG A 425 36.69 24.11 -35.06
N LEU A 426 36.52 24.98 -36.05
CA LEU A 426 36.83 24.66 -37.45
C LEU A 426 38.34 24.40 -37.65
N ASP A 427 39.20 25.25 -37.09
CA ASP A 427 40.66 25.10 -37.19
C ASP A 427 41.14 23.76 -36.56
N GLN A 428 40.56 23.37 -35.42
CA GLN A 428 40.77 22.07 -34.78
C GLN A 428 40.33 20.90 -35.67
N LEU A 429 39.13 20.99 -36.25
CA LEU A 429 38.60 19.94 -37.14
C LEU A 429 39.44 19.77 -38.41
N HIS A 430 40.03 20.86 -38.91
CA HIS A 430 40.92 20.82 -40.07
C HIS A 430 42.36 20.41 -39.75
N GLY A 431 42.70 20.17 -38.48
CA GLY A 431 44.04 19.74 -38.06
C GLY A 431 45.13 20.81 -38.24
N TRP A 432 44.74 22.09 -38.20
CA TRP A 432 45.66 23.20 -38.41
C TRP A 432 46.53 23.53 -37.19
N GLU A 433 46.22 22.98 -36.01
CA GLU A 433 46.94 23.25 -34.76
C GLU A 433 48.31 22.55 -34.64
N GLY A 434 48.70 21.71 -35.61
CA GLY A 434 49.99 21.00 -35.60
C GLY A 434 51.06 21.54 -36.57
N ARG A 435 50.86 22.68 -37.23
CA ARG A 435 51.77 23.20 -38.29
C ARG A 435 52.31 24.61 -38.07
N ARG A 436 52.49 25.06 -36.82
CA ARG A 436 53.22 26.28 -36.50
C ARG A 436 54.35 26.04 -35.51
#